data_AF-A0A847J7K5-F1
#
_entry.id   AF-A0A847J7K5-F1
#
_cell.length_a   1.000
_cell.length_b   1.000
_cell.length_c   1.000
_cell.angle_alpha   90.00
_cell.angle_beta   90.00
_cell.angle_gamma   90.00
#
_symmetry.space_group_name_H-M   'P 1'
#
loop_
_entity.id
_entity.type
_entity.pdbx_description
1 polymer ?
#
loop_
_entity_poly.entity_id
_entity_poly.type
_entity_poly.pdbx_seq_one_letter_code
_entity_poly.pdbx_strand_id
1 'polypeptide(L)' 'MKIDKADLMSAYTKMKTIREFEERVHTEFAAGGIPGFVHLYAGEEPSAVAVCMQLDGVDYITST' A
#
# COMPACT_ATOMS: atom_id res chain seq x y z
N MET A 1 -21.23 -7.06 5.19
CA MET A 1 -20.99 -6.37 3.90
C MET A 1 -20.57 -7.42 2.89
N LYS A 2 -21.17 -7.44 1.70
CA LYS A 2 -20.77 -8.36 0.63
C LYS A 2 -19.92 -7.54 -0.34
N ILE A 3 -18.64 -7.89 -0.45
CA ILE A 3 -17.72 -7.22 -1.38
C ILE A 3 -17.87 -7.92 -2.73
N ASP A 4 -18.03 -7.16 -3.80
CA ASP A 4 -18.16 -7.74 -5.13
C ASP A 4 -16.80 -8.14 -5.73
N LYS A 5 -16.83 -8.85 -6.85
CA LYS A 5 -15.61 -9.32 -7.51
C LYS A 5 -14.73 -8.17 -8.01
N ALA A 6 -15.33 -7.07 -8.45
CA ALA A 6 -14.59 -5.93 -8.99
C ALA A 6 -13.84 -5.21 -7.86
N ASP A 7 -14.48 -5.03 -6.72
CA ASP A 7 -13.89 -4.46 -5.51
C ASP A 7 -12.75 -5.34 -4.98
N LEU A 8 -12.95 -6.67 -4.93
CA LEU A 8 -11.90 -7.60 -4.54
C LEU A 8 -10.70 -7.55 -5.50
N MET A 9 -10.95 -7.44 -6.80
CA MET A 9 -9.87 -7.32 -7.79
C MET A 9 -9.12 -6.00 -7.61
N SER A 10 -9.84 -4.90 -7.43
CA SER A 10 -9.26 -3.58 -7.16
C SER A 10 -8.40 -3.60 -5.90
N ALA A 11 -8.92 -4.16 -4.80
CA ALA A 11 -8.19 -4.29 -3.54
C ALA A 11 -6.90 -5.11 -3.72
N TYR A 12 -7.01 -6.28 -4.37
CA TYR A 12 -5.85 -7.14 -4.64
C TYR A 12 -4.80 -6.42 -5.48
N THR A 13 -5.21 -5.78 -6.59
CA THR A 13 -4.28 -5.04 -7.44
C THR A 13 -3.56 -3.96 -6.66
N LYS A 14 -4.27 -3.16 -5.86
CA LYS A 14 -3.64 -2.11 -5.03
C LYS A 14 -2.65 -2.69 -4.01
N MET A 15 -3.02 -3.73 -3.27
CA MET A 15 -2.12 -4.38 -2.32
C MET A 15 -0.88 -4.95 -3.01
N LYS A 16 -1.05 -5.58 -4.18
CA LYS A 16 0.05 -6.15 -4.95
C LYS A 16 0.99 -5.06 -5.49
N THR A 17 0.45 -3.93 -5.94
CA THR A 17 1.24 -2.77 -6.35
C THR A 17 2.07 -2.21 -5.20
N ILE A 18 1.48 -2.05 -4.00
CA ILE A 18 2.23 -1.61 -2.82
C ILE A 18 3.35 -2.60 -2.52
N ARG A 19 3.06 -3.90 -2.46
CA ARG A 19 4.09 -4.92 -2.22
C ARG A 19 5.24 -4.85 -3.22
N GLU A 20 4.96 -4.78 -4.51
CA GLU A 20 6.01 -4.75 -5.53
C GLU A 20 6.86 -3.48 -5.45
N PHE A 21 6.24 -2.35 -5.13
CA PHE A 21 6.96 -1.11 -4.87
C PHE A 21 7.88 -1.24 -3.66
N GLU A 22 7.36 -1.70 -2.52
CA GLU A 22 8.11 -1.89 -1.28
C GLU A 22 9.31 -2.83 -1.45
N GLU A 23 9.13 -3.97 -2.13
CA GLU A 23 10.22 -4.92 -2.42
C GLU A 23 11.30 -4.30 -3.32
N ARG A 24 10.90 -3.46 -4.29
CA ARG A 24 11.86 -2.74 -5.12
C ARG A 24 12.62 -1.71 -4.31
N VAL A 25 11.94 -0.93 -3.48
CA VAL A 25 12.57 0.06 -2.59
C VAL A 25 13.55 -0.65 -1.65
N HIS A 26 13.20 -1.80 -1.08
CA HIS A 26 14.10 -2.60 -0.26
C HIS A 26 15.40 -2.96 -1.01
N THR A 27 15.28 -3.42 -2.25
CA THR A 27 16.43 -3.78 -3.09
C THR A 27 17.32 -2.58 -3.39
N GLU A 28 16.74 -1.44 -3.78
CA GLU A 28 17.48 -0.22 -4.11
C GLU A 28 18.16 0.39 -2.88
N PHE A 29 17.49 0.33 -1.73
CA PHE A 29 18.07 0.75 -0.46
C PHE A 29 19.28 -0.11 -0.07
N ALA A 30 19.14 -1.45 -0.14
CA ALA A 30 20.24 -2.37 0.14
C ALA A 30 21.43 -2.20 -0.83
N ALA A 31 21.17 -1.79 -2.08
CA ALA A 31 22.18 -1.46 -3.08
C ALA A 31 22.84 -0.08 -2.87
N GLY A 32 22.38 0.72 -1.91
CA GLY A 32 22.85 2.08 -1.67
C GLY A 32 22.34 3.14 -2.66
N GLY A 33 21.37 2.79 -3.49
CA GLY A 33 20.74 3.70 -4.46
C GLY A 33 19.78 4.71 -3.83
N ILE A 34 19.32 4.43 -2.60
CA ILE A 34 18.44 5.32 -1.82
C ILE A 34 19.20 5.78 -0.56
N PRO A 35 19.52 7.07 -0.42
CA PRO A 35 20.20 7.59 0.77
C PRO A 35 19.25 7.73 1.96
N GLY A 36 19.79 7.63 3.18
CA GLY A 36 19.06 7.89 4.41
C GLY A 36 18.42 6.65 5.03
N PHE A 37 17.15 6.73 5.40
CA PHE A 37 16.38 5.65 6.02
C PHE A 37 15.09 5.40 5.23
N VAL A 38 14.72 4.12 5.14
CA VAL A 38 13.46 3.69 4.51
C VAL A 38 12.63 2.95 5.57
N HIS A 39 11.36 3.34 5.68
CA HIS A 39 10.35 2.60 6.43
C HIS A 39 9.48 1.87 5.42
N LEU A 40 9.50 0.54 5.47
CA LEU A 40 8.75 -0.29 4.53
C LEU A 40 7.41 -0.68 5.12
N TYR A 41 6.37 -0.65 4.29
CA TYR A 41 4.99 -0.99 4.62
C TYR A 41 4.61 -2.42 4.18
N ALA A 42 5.60 -3.21 3.73
CA ALA A 42 5.38 -4.59 3.28
C ALA A 42 4.78 -5.45 4.40
N GLY A 43 3.59 -6.01 4.16
CA GLY A 43 2.82 -6.79 5.12
C GLY A 43 1.65 -6.02 5.74
N GLU A 44 1.61 -4.70 5.62
CA GLU A 44 0.57 -3.83 6.15
C GLU A 44 -0.38 -3.30 5.07
N GLU A 45 -0.22 -3.72 3.81
CA GLU A 45 -1.02 -3.25 2.67
C GLU A 45 -2.53 -3.34 2.90
N PRO A 46 -3.07 -4.42 3.52
CA PRO A 46 -4.50 -4.50 3.79
C PRO A 46 -5.01 -3.35 4.67
N SER A 47 -4.19 -2.84 5.60
CA SER A 47 -4.56 -1.73 6.49
C SER A 47 -4.84 -0.46 5.69
N ALA A 48 -3.92 -0.07 4.80
CA ALA A 48 -4.09 1.13 3.98
C ALA A 48 -5.19 0.96 2.92
N VAL A 49 -5.19 -0.18 2.21
CA VAL A 49 -6.13 -0.41 1.10
C VAL A 49 -7.57 -0.52 1.61
N ALA A 50 -7.83 -1.27 2.68
CA ALA A 50 -9.18 -1.45 3.19
C ALA A 50 -9.76 -0.15 3.76
N VAL A 51 -8.97 0.63 4.50
CA VAL A 51 -9.41 1.93 5.03
C VAL A 51 -9.71 2.89 3.90
N CYS A 52 -8.77 3.09 2.96
CA CYS A 52 -8.95 4.02 1.85
C CYS A 52 -10.07 3.62 0.88
N MET A 53 -10.49 2.36 0.84
CA MET A 53 -11.68 1.94 0.06
C MET A 53 -13.01 2.35 0.70
N GLN A 54 -13.02 2.76 1.97
CA GLN A 54 -14.22 3.23 2.67
C GLN A 54 -14.30 4.76 2.73
N LEU A 55 -13.23 5.47 2.36
CA LEU A 55 -13.19 6.92 2.34
C LEU A 55 -13.72 7.47 1.02
N ASP A 56 -14.32 8.66 1.07
CA ASP A 56 -14.69 9.44 -0.10
C ASP A 56 -13.93 10.78 -0.16
N GLY A 57 -14.32 11.65 -1.10
CA GLY A 57 -13.62 12.91 -1.36
C GLY A 57 -13.78 13.99 -0.27
N VAL A 58 -14.63 13.77 0.74
CA VAL A 58 -14.78 14.70 1.88
C VAL A 58 -14.09 14.20 3.15
N ASP A 59 -13.59 12.97 3.13
CA ASP A 59 -12.88 12.37 4.26
C ASP A 59 -11.40 12.76 4.29
N TYR A 60 -10.82 12.76 5.49
CA TYR A 60 -9.41 13.08 5.74
C TYR A 60 -8.74 11.95 6.53
N ILE A 61 -7.50 11.65 6.16
CA ILE A 61 -6.65 10.65 6.83
C ILE A 61 -5.23 11.20 6.97
N THR A 62 -4.54 10.83 8.05
CA THR A 62 -3.13 11.10 8.28
C THR A 62 -2.42 9.80 8.65
N SER A 63 -1.14 9.70 8.31
CA SER A 63 -0.24 8.61 8.70
C SER A 63 1.09 9.19 9.18
N THR A 64 1.90 8.38 9.86
CA THR A 64 3.30 8.64 10.18
C THR A 64 4.23 8.10 9.10
#